data_AF-A0A6H0XS87-F1
#
_entry.id   AF-A0A6H0XS87-F1
#
_cell.length_a   1.000
_cell.length_b   1.000
_cell.length_c   1.000
_cell.angle_alpha   90.00
_cell.angle_beta   90.00
_cell.angle_gamma   90.00
#
_symmetry.space_group_name_H-M   'P 1'
#
loop_
_entity.id
_entity.type
_entity.pdbx_description
1 polymer ?
#
loop_
_entity_poly.entity_id
_entity_poly.type
_entity_poly.pdbx_seq_one_letter_code
_entity_poly.pdbx_strand_id
1 'polypeptide(L)'
;MSRQERRYSARAEVNGEPSGWQRHSNGAPIHEEHGYSGPPDRPQFFVPSYLSRSRHAQRLKHEWEERVKTEVQDTSAFVPSTPDHSATTSLLINRSTSPLPHVHRGVSQRVIERPSAHYTQSTRPRGLPTKWNRGDGANGVEVLGDGSEVRFSGAQFKTQDEAASIRSDVPVPKEVGLYYYEVTIMSRSKDALIGVGFATDKSMLTRLPGWEPDAFAYHGDDGEVFSGQSSGRSYGPHLVTHDVVGCGINFRTNSIFFTRNGNYLGSAFSDVKPGEYFPIIGFRKNGDHARANFGRQLFVFDIDAMMDQERQITLGSVARQTTEKLHPPDDESALIENLISQYLAHEGYIATSRAFQLDLQDRKRQAPSTSDQDLIQDNTDDVHATQRQRIRGAMLDGDLDRALKYTQMYYPQVLQDQRNKGIYFRLRCRKLIEMMRRWSELSAAIRMNGNDAADSKHVDTQMELDDQLHREVSKENESAHGDIEMDISSDTQNAATKESELFDAAISYGQGLREEFESNAQSGFKQELDTVFSLFAYNDARTSDEVRHLVDKSGRSTLAEELNGAILGMLHVLIHQIMLTPS
;
A
#
# COMPACT_ATOMS: atom_id res chain seq x y z
N MET A 1 21.94 73.57 -13.58
CA MET A 1 20.62 72.91 -13.40
C MET A 1 20.49 72.53 -11.94
N SER A 2 19.57 73.18 -11.26
CA SER A 2 19.36 73.18 -9.80
C SER A 2 18.00 72.57 -9.44
N ARG A 3 17.83 72.21 -8.16
CA ARG A 3 16.58 71.84 -7.42
C ARG A 3 16.19 70.35 -7.58
N GLN A 4 15.91 69.55 -6.55
CA GLN A 4 15.33 69.70 -5.19
C GLN A 4 15.86 68.54 -4.31
N GLU A 5 16.36 68.62 -3.06
CA GLU A 5 15.74 68.98 -1.77
C GLU A 5 14.42 68.20 -1.47
N ARG A 6 14.19 67.44 -0.38
CA ARG A 6 14.61 67.61 1.03
C ARG A 6 14.63 66.32 1.89
N ARG A 7 15.48 66.38 2.92
CA ARG A 7 15.39 65.71 4.24
C ARG A 7 14.02 65.81 4.94
N TYR A 8 13.71 64.80 5.76
CA TYR A 8 13.24 64.97 7.15
C TYR A 8 14.01 64.03 8.07
N SER A 9 14.47 64.59 9.18
CA SER A 9 15.14 63.94 10.30
C SER A 9 14.21 64.08 11.51
N ALA A 10 14.03 63.01 12.28
CA ALA A 10 13.65 63.08 13.68
C ALA A 10 14.25 61.90 14.43
N ARG A 11 14.78 62.20 15.60
CA ARG A 11 15.68 61.44 16.47
C ARG A 11 14.92 61.12 17.75
N ALA A 12 14.99 59.89 18.26
CA ALA A 12 14.77 59.59 19.67
C ALA A 12 15.41 58.24 20.03
N GLU A 13 16.39 58.28 20.93
CA GLU A 13 17.04 57.16 21.61
C GLU A 13 16.09 56.51 22.62
N VAL A 14 16.10 55.17 22.77
CA VAL A 14 15.90 54.49 24.06
C VAL A 14 16.63 53.14 24.03
N ASN A 15 17.51 52.93 25.03
CA ASN A 15 18.13 51.66 25.38
C ASN A 15 17.10 50.60 25.77
N GLY A 16 17.27 49.36 25.32
CA GLY A 16 16.52 48.23 25.85
C GLY A 16 16.99 46.92 25.24
N GLU A 17 17.67 46.11 26.04
CA GLU A 17 17.96 44.70 25.76
C GLU A 17 16.71 43.94 25.32
N PRO A 18 16.83 42.93 24.43
CA PRO A 18 15.88 41.86 24.39
C PRO A 18 16.46 40.64 25.13
N SER A 19 15.99 40.53 26.37
CA SER A 19 15.68 39.31 27.10
C SER A 19 15.85 38.00 26.33
N GLY A 20 16.68 37.12 26.89
CA GLY A 20 16.76 35.73 26.51
C GLY A 20 15.40 35.03 26.58
N TRP A 21 15.08 34.33 25.49
CA TRP A 21 14.16 33.21 25.50
C TRP A 21 14.98 31.97 25.18
N GLN A 22 15.27 31.23 26.25
CA GLN A 22 15.81 29.88 26.22
C GLN A 22 14.99 29.03 25.25
N ARG A 23 15.56 28.67 24.09
CA ARG A 23 15.09 27.50 23.37
C ARG A 23 15.57 26.29 24.15
N HIS A 24 14.62 25.71 24.88
CA HIS A 24 14.74 24.38 25.47
C HIS A 24 15.32 23.42 24.43
N SER A 25 16.55 23.00 24.69
CA SER A 25 17.15 21.80 24.15
C SER A 25 16.34 20.60 24.65
N ASN A 26 15.27 20.25 23.94
CA ASN A 26 14.72 18.91 24.04
C ASN A 26 15.63 18.01 23.21
N GLY A 27 16.73 17.59 23.84
CA GLY A 27 17.42 16.37 23.47
C GLY A 27 16.41 15.24 23.58
N ALA A 28 16.05 14.66 22.43
CA ALA A 28 15.35 13.39 22.42
C ALA A 28 16.31 12.34 23.01
N PRO A 29 15.85 11.49 23.95
CA PRO A 29 16.72 10.53 24.61
C PRO A 29 17.21 9.50 23.60
N ILE A 30 18.51 9.28 23.59
CA ILE A 30 19.12 8.09 23.01
C ILE A 30 18.58 6.93 23.87
N HIS A 31 17.60 6.20 23.36
CA HIS A 31 17.24 4.91 23.92
C HIS A 31 18.40 3.95 23.64
N GLU A 32 19.29 3.81 24.62
CA GLU A 32 20.14 2.63 24.74
C GLU A 32 19.23 1.44 25.03
N GLU A 33 18.81 0.74 23.97
CA GLU A 33 18.30 -0.62 24.09
C GLU A 33 19.51 -1.56 24.22
N HIS A 34 19.82 -1.96 25.45
CA HIS A 34 20.59 -3.17 25.69
C HIS A 34 19.74 -4.38 25.32
N GLY A 35 20.05 -5.05 24.20
CA GLY A 35 19.45 -6.35 23.90
C GLY A 35 19.69 -6.84 22.47
N TYR A 36 20.53 -7.87 22.35
CA TYR A 36 20.85 -8.67 21.15
C TYR A 36 21.82 -8.05 20.13
N SER A 37 23.11 -8.26 20.39
CA SER A 37 24.14 -8.32 19.35
C SER A 37 23.82 -9.49 18.40
N GLY A 38 23.16 -9.19 17.28
CA GLY A 38 23.11 -10.08 16.12
C GLY A 38 24.53 -10.34 15.56
N PRO A 39 24.70 -11.37 14.72
CA PRO A 39 26.02 -11.77 14.23
C PRO A 39 26.69 -10.63 13.44
N PRO A 40 28.04 -10.50 13.48
CA PRO A 40 28.73 -9.23 13.25
C PRO A 40 28.88 -8.79 11.77
N ASP A 41 28.19 -9.40 10.81
CA ASP A 41 28.59 -9.28 9.41
C ASP A 41 27.44 -9.13 8.39
N ARG A 42 26.28 -8.62 8.82
CA ARG A 42 25.16 -8.38 7.88
C ARG A 42 25.19 -6.92 7.38
N PRO A 43 25.24 -6.69 6.05
CA PRO A 43 25.19 -5.34 5.52
C PRO A 43 23.83 -4.70 5.83
N GLN A 44 23.86 -3.61 6.60
CA GLN A 44 22.68 -2.82 6.93
C GLN A 44 22.06 -2.24 5.66
N PHE A 45 20.72 -2.30 5.55
CA PHE A 45 20.00 -1.62 4.48
C PHE A 45 20.30 -0.12 4.52
N PHE A 46 20.71 0.43 3.39
CA PHE A 46 21.10 1.83 3.26
C PHE A 46 20.41 2.47 2.05
N VAL A 47 19.90 3.67 2.25
CA VAL A 47 19.41 4.58 1.20
C VAL A 47 19.83 6.00 1.61
N PRO A 48 20.25 6.87 0.67
CA PRO A 48 20.56 8.27 0.97
C PRO A 48 19.38 9.01 1.63
N SER A 49 19.67 9.95 2.54
CA SER A 49 18.69 10.72 3.32
C SER A 49 17.58 11.33 2.44
N TYR A 50 17.97 11.99 1.35
CA TYR A 50 17.04 12.68 0.45
C TYR A 50 16.11 11.72 -0.30
N LEU A 51 16.47 10.43 -0.41
CA LEU A 51 15.62 9.40 -1.02
C LEU A 51 14.81 8.58 -0.01
N SER A 52 15.07 8.72 1.29
CA SER A 52 14.47 7.90 2.36
C SER A 52 12.94 7.90 2.36
N ARG A 53 12.32 9.02 1.96
CA ARG A 53 10.86 9.20 1.89
C ARG A 53 10.25 8.77 0.55
N SER A 54 11.05 8.28 -0.39
CA SER A 54 10.57 7.88 -1.72
C SER A 54 9.87 6.52 -1.70
N ARG A 55 8.87 6.34 -2.57
CA ARG A 55 8.23 5.03 -2.79
C ARG A 55 9.25 3.99 -3.28
N HIS A 56 10.24 4.41 -4.05
CA HIS A 56 11.29 3.53 -4.54
C HIS A 56 12.15 2.98 -3.39
N ALA A 57 12.58 3.83 -2.45
CA ALA A 57 13.30 3.41 -1.24
C ALA A 57 12.48 2.45 -0.37
N GLN A 58 11.18 2.69 -0.21
CA GLN A 58 10.28 1.77 0.50
C GLN A 58 10.23 0.40 -0.16
N ARG A 59 10.15 0.35 -1.50
CA ARG A 59 10.17 -0.92 -2.26
C ARG A 59 11.51 -1.64 -2.12
N LEU A 60 12.63 -0.92 -2.20
CA LEU A 60 13.97 -1.49 -2.00
C LEU A 60 14.12 -2.07 -0.60
N LYS A 61 13.62 -1.38 0.43
CA LYS A 61 13.64 -1.84 1.81
C LYS A 61 12.85 -3.15 1.96
N HIS A 62 11.64 -3.18 1.44
CA HIS A 62 10.79 -4.37 1.47
C HIS A 62 11.49 -5.56 0.77
N GLU A 63 12.09 -5.34 -0.41
CA GLU A 63 12.81 -6.41 -1.10
C GLU A 63 14.03 -6.91 -0.30
N TRP A 64 14.79 -6.00 0.31
CA TRP A 64 15.91 -6.37 1.17
C TRP A 64 15.45 -7.17 2.39
N GLU A 65 14.37 -6.76 3.07
CA GLU A 65 13.81 -7.48 4.22
C GLU A 65 13.36 -8.90 3.82
N GLU A 66 12.70 -9.05 2.67
CA GLU A 66 12.30 -10.37 2.16
C GLU A 66 13.50 -11.26 1.84
N ARG A 67 14.55 -10.73 1.21
CA ARG A 67 15.79 -11.49 0.94
C ARG A 67 16.46 -11.96 2.24
N VAL A 68 16.54 -11.08 3.24
CA VAL A 68 17.12 -11.41 4.55
C VAL A 68 16.28 -12.49 5.25
N LYS A 69 14.94 -12.46 5.15
CA LYS A 69 14.07 -13.51 5.71
C LYS A 69 14.31 -14.86 5.03
N THR A 70 14.37 -14.89 3.70
CA THR A 70 14.60 -16.14 2.95
C THR A 70 15.98 -16.76 3.26
N GLU A 71 17.02 -15.94 3.39
CA GLU A 71 18.38 -16.40 3.68
C GLU A 71 18.52 -16.96 5.12
N VAL A 72 17.80 -16.36 6.08
CA VAL A 72 17.70 -16.90 7.45
C VAL A 72 16.99 -18.25 7.47
N GLN A 73 15.94 -18.40 6.65
CA GLN A 73 15.18 -19.65 6.57
C GLN A 73 16.03 -20.78 5.95
N ASP A 74 16.80 -20.49 4.89
CA ASP A 74 17.68 -21.46 4.25
C ASP A 74 18.89 -21.85 5.13
N THR A 75 19.47 -20.92 5.88
CA THR A 75 20.58 -21.21 6.80
C THR A 75 20.16 -22.02 8.03
N SER A 76 18.89 -21.95 8.44
CA SER A 76 18.33 -22.79 9.51
C SER A 76 18.06 -24.24 9.09
N ALA A 77 18.07 -24.55 7.78
CA ALA A 77 17.85 -25.89 7.24
C ALA A 77 19.14 -26.74 7.11
N PHE A 78 20.32 -26.17 7.39
CA PHE A 78 21.63 -26.81 7.22
C PHE A 78 22.35 -26.99 8.57
N VAL A 79 21.78 -27.81 9.46
CA VAL A 79 22.50 -28.38 10.62
C VAL A 79 22.71 -29.87 10.34
N PRO A 80 23.96 -30.38 10.24
CA PRO A 80 24.19 -31.81 10.05
C PRO A 80 23.89 -32.53 11.36
N SER A 81 22.78 -33.27 11.39
CA SER A 81 22.45 -34.18 12.48
C SER A 81 23.02 -35.57 12.17
N THR A 82 23.76 -36.12 13.14
CA THR A 82 24.22 -37.50 13.18
C THR A 82 23.05 -38.48 13.12
N PRO A 83 23.22 -39.69 12.54
CA PRO A 83 22.11 -40.59 12.29
C PRO A 83 21.76 -41.34 13.57
N ASP A 84 20.55 -41.12 14.08
CA ASP A 84 19.88 -42.10 14.93
C ASP A 84 18.45 -42.31 14.46
N HIS A 85 18.11 -43.59 14.34
CA HIS A 85 16.91 -44.10 13.73
C HIS A 85 15.70 -43.91 14.62
N SER A 86 14.63 -43.28 14.12
CA SER A 86 13.23 -43.72 14.32
C SER A 86 12.28 -42.90 13.46
N ALA A 87 11.43 -43.60 12.72
CA ALA A 87 10.47 -43.04 11.79
C ALA A 87 9.32 -42.31 12.50
N THR A 88 9.01 -41.09 12.07
CA THR A 88 7.64 -40.56 12.14
C THR A 88 7.46 -39.46 11.10
N THR A 89 6.53 -39.69 10.19
CA THR A 89 6.11 -38.77 9.13
C THR A 89 5.26 -37.66 9.75
N SER A 90 5.69 -36.40 9.70
CA SER A 90 4.88 -35.25 10.08
C SER A 90 4.99 -34.14 9.05
N LEU A 91 3.84 -33.83 8.44
CA LEU A 91 3.59 -32.79 7.46
C LEU A 91 3.68 -31.41 8.13
N LEU A 92 4.46 -30.51 7.55
CA LEU A 92 4.61 -29.13 8.00
C LEU A 92 3.40 -28.29 7.54
N ILE A 93 2.52 -27.99 8.49
CA ILE A 93 1.45 -26.99 8.36
C ILE A 93 2.05 -25.61 8.67
N ASN A 94 1.89 -24.69 7.73
CA ASN A 94 2.33 -23.31 7.80
C ASN A 94 1.53 -22.54 8.89
N ARG A 95 2.16 -22.23 10.03
CA ARG A 95 1.57 -21.39 11.09
C ARG A 95 1.78 -19.92 10.76
N SER A 96 0.72 -19.24 10.30
CA SER A 96 0.64 -17.78 10.33
C SER A 96 0.12 -17.32 11.70
N THR A 97 1.04 -16.84 12.54
CA THR A 97 0.70 -16.09 13.76
C THR A 97 0.06 -14.76 13.39
N SER A 98 -1.23 -14.62 13.66
CA SER A 98 -1.99 -13.37 13.56
C SER A 98 -1.86 -12.58 14.87
N PRO A 99 -1.66 -11.24 14.84
CA PRO A 99 -1.76 -10.42 16.04
C PRO A 99 -3.24 -10.26 16.45
N LEU A 100 -3.46 -10.19 17.76
CA LEU A 100 -4.75 -9.96 18.43
C LEU A 100 -5.54 -8.77 17.83
N PRO A 101 -6.87 -8.87 17.62
CA PRO A 101 -7.68 -7.72 17.25
C PRO A 101 -8.19 -6.96 18.49
N HIS A 102 -7.79 -5.69 18.58
CA HIS A 102 -8.43 -4.70 19.44
C HIS A 102 -9.86 -4.38 18.96
N VAL A 103 -10.69 -4.08 19.96
CA VAL A 103 -12.12 -3.77 19.94
C VAL A 103 -12.52 -2.67 18.95
N HIS A 104 -13.64 -2.92 18.27
CA HIS A 104 -14.54 -2.06 17.48
C HIS A 104 -14.21 -0.55 17.36
N ARG A 105 -13.72 -0.13 16.19
CA ARG A 105 -14.10 1.16 15.59
C ARG A 105 -13.78 1.19 14.09
N GLY A 106 -14.81 1.32 13.26
CA GLY A 106 -14.74 1.70 11.84
C GLY A 106 -13.92 0.78 10.94
N VAL A 107 -14.59 0.00 10.09
CA VAL A 107 -13.96 -0.70 8.96
C VAL A 107 -13.25 0.35 8.08
N SER A 108 -11.96 0.55 8.31
CA SER A 108 -11.09 1.18 7.34
C SER A 108 -10.88 0.11 6.29
N GLN A 109 -11.68 0.16 5.23
CA GLN A 109 -11.33 -0.56 4.00
C GLN A 109 -9.89 -0.16 3.71
N ARG A 110 -8.99 -1.13 3.80
CA ARG A 110 -7.70 -1.00 3.14
C ARG A 110 -8.08 -0.91 1.66
N VAL A 111 -8.16 0.31 1.14
CA VAL A 111 -8.13 0.56 -0.29
C VAL A 111 -6.78 0.00 -0.71
N ILE A 112 -6.76 -1.28 -1.09
CA ILE A 112 -5.69 -1.81 -1.89
C ILE A 112 -5.85 -1.04 -3.20
N GLU A 113 -5.07 0.03 -3.36
CA GLU A 113 -4.82 0.60 -4.67
C GLU A 113 -4.45 -0.59 -5.55
N ARG A 114 -5.39 -1.08 -6.36
CA ARG A 114 -5.06 -2.02 -7.42
C ARG A 114 -4.17 -1.21 -8.35
N PRO A 115 -2.87 -1.52 -8.45
CA PRO A 115 -2.03 -0.85 -9.42
C PRO A 115 -2.71 -1.05 -10.78
N SER A 116 -2.89 0.03 -11.55
CA SER A 116 -3.46 -0.09 -12.90
C SER A 116 -2.76 -1.23 -13.64
N ALA A 117 -3.53 -2.07 -14.33
CA ALA A 117 -3.08 -3.30 -14.99
C ALA A 117 -1.97 -3.10 -16.05
N HIS A 118 -1.53 -1.86 -16.30
CA HIS A 118 -0.41 -1.51 -17.17
C HIS A 118 0.98 -1.48 -16.50
N TYR A 119 1.08 -1.69 -15.18
CA TYR A 119 2.36 -1.67 -14.44
C TYR A 119 2.97 -3.05 -14.13
N THR A 120 2.60 -4.10 -14.87
CA THR A 120 3.08 -5.48 -14.63
C THR A 120 4.38 -5.83 -15.36
N GLN A 121 5.26 -4.86 -15.63
CA GLN A 121 6.60 -5.13 -16.16
C GLN A 121 7.70 -4.56 -15.23
N SER A 122 7.84 -5.20 -14.06
CA SER A 122 9.06 -5.39 -13.24
C SER A 122 8.69 -5.50 -11.76
N THR A 123 8.50 -6.73 -11.28
CA THR A 123 8.08 -7.01 -9.90
C THR A 123 9.17 -6.75 -8.84
N ARG A 124 10.41 -6.44 -9.25
CA ARG A 124 11.51 -6.04 -8.35
C ARG A 124 11.97 -4.60 -8.60
N PRO A 125 12.12 -3.76 -7.56
CA PRO A 125 12.76 -2.46 -7.71
C PRO A 125 14.23 -2.60 -8.11
N ARG A 126 14.69 -1.72 -9.01
CA ARG A 126 16.12 -1.66 -9.40
C ARG A 126 16.93 -1.01 -8.28
N GLY A 127 18.15 -1.50 -8.03
CA GLY A 127 19.04 -0.93 -7.01
C GLY A 127 19.53 0.48 -7.37
N LEU A 128 20.02 1.20 -6.36
CA LEU A 128 20.72 2.49 -6.53
C LEU A 128 22.21 2.25 -6.83
N PRO A 129 22.88 3.14 -7.58
CA PRO A 129 24.34 3.08 -7.70
C PRO A 129 25.00 3.17 -6.32
N THR A 130 25.95 2.26 -6.06
CA THR A 130 26.63 2.24 -4.75
C THR A 130 28.15 2.29 -4.84
N LYS A 131 28.71 2.03 -6.02
CA LYS A 131 30.15 1.93 -6.26
C LYS A 131 30.47 2.03 -7.75
N TRP A 132 31.74 2.22 -8.06
CA TRP A 132 32.27 2.09 -9.42
C TRP A 132 32.30 0.63 -9.86
N ASN A 133 32.01 0.38 -11.13
CA ASN A 133 31.95 -0.96 -11.70
C ASN A 133 33.34 -1.41 -12.18
N ARG A 134 33.92 -2.41 -11.50
CA ARG A 134 35.23 -2.98 -11.86
C ARG A 134 35.26 -3.61 -13.25
N GLY A 135 34.12 -4.04 -13.78
CA GLY A 135 34.00 -4.65 -15.11
C GLY A 135 33.60 -3.68 -16.22
N ASP A 136 33.27 -2.42 -15.89
CA ASP A 136 32.77 -1.42 -16.84
C ASP A 136 33.58 -0.12 -16.74
N GLY A 137 34.89 -0.28 -16.94
CA GLY A 137 35.88 0.80 -16.97
C GLY A 137 36.93 0.54 -18.04
N ALA A 138 37.51 1.61 -18.58
CA ALA A 138 38.61 1.50 -19.54
C ALA A 138 39.92 1.03 -18.89
N ASN A 139 40.81 0.49 -19.72
CA ASN A 139 42.12 0.00 -19.29
C ASN A 139 42.92 1.09 -18.56
N GLY A 140 43.55 0.71 -17.45
CA GLY A 140 44.35 1.61 -16.61
C GLY A 140 43.56 2.36 -15.55
N VAL A 141 42.23 2.24 -15.50
CA VAL A 141 41.42 2.71 -14.35
C VAL A 141 41.43 1.63 -13.28
N GLU A 142 41.90 2.00 -12.09
CA GLU A 142 41.94 1.14 -10.92
C GLU A 142 40.84 1.56 -9.94
N VAL A 143 39.97 0.63 -9.59
CA VAL A 143 38.98 0.82 -8.52
C VAL A 143 39.58 0.39 -7.18
N LEU A 144 39.62 1.30 -6.22
CA LEU A 144 40.23 1.13 -4.90
C LEU A 144 39.16 1.03 -3.80
N GLY A 145 39.58 0.61 -2.60
CA GLY A 145 38.70 0.49 -1.43
C GLY A 145 37.52 -0.47 -1.65
N ASP A 146 36.36 -0.10 -1.11
CA ASP A 146 35.08 -0.80 -1.26
C ASP A 146 34.40 -0.57 -2.62
N GLY A 147 35.07 0.14 -3.53
CA GLY A 147 34.53 0.57 -4.82
C GLY A 147 34.14 2.05 -4.87
N SER A 148 34.39 2.82 -3.82
CA SER A 148 34.17 4.28 -3.82
C SER A 148 35.28 5.07 -4.50
N GLU A 149 36.49 4.55 -4.59
CA GLU A 149 37.68 5.27 -5.09
C GLU A 149 38.12 4.79 -6.46
N VAL A 150 38.58 5.71 -7.29
CA VAL A 150 39.07 5.44 -8.65
C VAL A 150 40.32 6.25 -8.95
N ARG A 151 41.36 5.56 -9.39
CA ARG A 151 42.64 6.16 -9.77
C ARG A 151 43.01 5.72 -11.18
N PHE A 152 43.56 6.63 -11.97
CA PHE A 152 44.18 6.25 -13.24
C PHE A 152 45.66 5.91 -13.02
N SER A 153 46.05 4.69 -13.38
CA SER A 153 47.43 4.17 -13.27
C SER A 153 47.92 3.57 -14.59
N GLY A 154 47.27 3.93 -15.70
CA GLY A 154 47.66 3.51 -17.04
C GLY A 154 48.88 4.24 -17.59
N ALA A 155 49.38 3.73 -18.73
CA ALA A 155 50.42 4.41 -19.50
C ALA A 155 49.92 5.76 -20.03
N GLN A 156 50.86 6.67 -20.32
CA GLN A 156 50.52 7.94 -20.94
C GLN A 156 49.88 7.72 -22.31
N PHE A 157 48.71 8.34 -22.53
CA PHE A 157 48.01 8.31 -23.80
C PHE A 157 48.83 8.92 -24.93
N LYS A 158 48.72 8.32 -26.12
CA LYS A 158 49.52 8.71 -27.30
C LYS A 158 48.91 9.91 -28.00
N THR A 159 47.57 10.01 -27.98
CA THR A 159 46.84 11.07 -28.66
C THR A 159 46.11 11.97 -27.66
N GLN A 160 45.66 13.14 -28.12
CA GLN A 160 44.98 14.13 -27.26
C GLN A 160 43.54 13.75 -26.91
N ASP A 161 42.93 12.94 -27.76
CA ASP A 161 41.54 12.50 -27.69
C ASP A 161 41.37 11.18 -26.92
N GLU A 162 42.47 10.51 -26.55
CA GLU A 162 42.45 9.34 -25.68
C GLU A 162 42.34 9.73 -24.19
N ALA A 163 41.51 8.98 -23.46
CA ALA A 163 41.35 9.05 -22.01
C ALA A 163 40.79 7.71 -21.48
N ALA A 164 40.56 7.61 -20.18
CA ALA A 164 39.94 6.43 -19.58
C ALA A 164 38.84 6.81 -18.58
N SER A 165 37.66 6.23 -18.79
CA SER A 165 36.45 6.48 -18.01
C SER A 165 35.91 5.19 -17.40
N ILE A 166 35.09 5.35 -16.36
CA ILE A 166 34.44 4.26 -15.63
C ILE A 166 33.04 4.67 -15.18
N ARG A 167 32.09 3.73 -15.26
CA ARG A 167 30.70 3.92 -14.83
C ARG A 167 30.43 3.25 -13.48
N SER A 168 29.32 3.62 -12.84
CA SER A 168 28.81 2.94 -11.66
C SER A 168 28.32 1.51 -11.94
N ASP A 169 28.11 0.74 -10.88
CA ASP A 169 27.64 -0.65 -10.91
C ASP A 169 26.25 -0.85 -11.54
N VAL A 170 25.35 0.11 -11.35
CA VAL A 170 24.00 0.11 -11.92
C VAL A 170 23.60 1.50 -12.41
N PRO A 171 22.63 1.63 -13.34
CA PRO A 171 22.09 2.93 -13.72
C PRO A 171 21.20 3.49 -12.62
N VAL A 172 21.00 4.80 -12.63
CA VAL A 172 20.07 5.50 -11.74
C VAL A 172 18.62 5.12 -12.11
N PRO A 173 17.83 4.58 -11.18
CA PRO A 173 16.42 4.33 -11.41
C PRO A 173 15.67 5.66 -11.55
N LYS A 174 14.98 5.89 -12.68
CA LYS A 174 14.21 7.13 -12.92
C LYS A 174 13.12 7.37 -11.87
N GLU A 175 12.66 6.31 -11.21
CA GLU A 175 11.61 6.34 -10.18
C GLU A 175 12.03 7.11 -8.92
N VAL A 176 13.32 7.41 -8.76
CA VAL A 176 13.83 8.24 -7.65
C VAL A 176 13.50 9.73 -7.84
N GLY A 177 13.15 10.17 -9.05
CA GLY A 177 12.79 11.55 -9.39
C GLY A 177 14.00 12.47 -9.51
N LEU A 178 14.77 12.62 -8.44
CA LEU A 178 16.03 13.36 -8.40
C LEU A 178 17.11 12.45 -7.82
N TYR A 179 18.26 12.37 -8.47
CA TYR A 179 19.41 11.62 -7.98
C TYR A 179 20.65 12.51 -7.91
N TYR A 180 21.50 12.27 -6.92
CA TYR A 180 22.68 13.08 -6.64
C TYR A 180 23.80 12.21 -6.07
N TYR A 181 25.03 12.48 -6.50
CA TYR A 181 26.24 11.90 -5.92
C TYR A 181 27.35 12.95 -5.93
N GLU A 182 28.35 12.80 -5.06
CA GLU A 182 29.50 13.70 -4.99
C GLU A 182 30.79 12.98 -5.33
N VAL A 183 31.74 13.72 -5.90
CA VAL A 183 33.10 13.28 -6.21
C VAL A 183 34.08 14.26 -5.57
N THR A 184 34.95 13.76 -4.71
CA THR A 184 36.08 14.50 -4.15
C THR A 184 37.33 14.26 -4.99
N ILE A 185 37.98 15.33 -5.46
CA ILE A 185 39.25 15.23 -6.17
C ILE A 185 40.38 14.98 -5.16
N MET A 186 40.88 13.75 -5.06
CA MET A 186 41.87 13.36 -4.05
C MET A 186 43.28 13.77 -4.44
N SER A 187 43.65 13.56 -5.70
CA SER A 187 44.89 14.07 -6.29
C SER A 187 44.68 14.34 -7.77
N ARG A 188 45.36 15.37 -8.28
CA ARG A 188 45.38 15.69 -9.71
C ARG A 188 46.78 16.06 -10.16
N SER A 189 47.16 15.59 -11.33
CA SER A 189 48.40 15.95 -12.00
C SER A 189 48.37 17.41 -12.49
N LYS A 190 49.54 17.95 -12.82
CA LYS A 190 49.61 19.21 -13.58
C LYS A 190 48.92 19.01 -14.94
N ASP A 191 48.01 19.92 -15.29
CA ASP A 191 47.18 19.83 -16.49
C ASP A 191 46.31 18.54 -16.53
N ALA A 192 45.80 18.12 -15.37
CA ALA A 192 44.88 16.99 -15.25
C ALA A 192 43.52 17.30 -15.86
N LEU A 193 43.06 16.46 -16.78
CA LEU A 193 41.73 16.50 -17.36
C LEU A 193 40.89 15.43 -16.66
N ILE A 194 39.94 15.89 -15.83
CA ILE A 194 39.01 15.05 -15.08
C ILE A 194 37.60 15.51 -15.43
N GLY A 195 36.79 14.58 -15.96
CA GLY A 195 35.39 14.84 -16.30
C GLY A 195 34.47 14.01 -15.41
N VAL A 196 33.43 14.63 -14.84
CA VAL A 196 32.42 13.96 -13.99
C VAL A 196 31.01 14.22 -14.52
N GLY A 197 30.10 13.25 -14.40
CA GLY A 197 28.70 13.46 -14.76
C GLY A 197 27.90 12.19 -14.92
N PHE A 198 27.16 12.07 -16.02
CA PHE A 198 26.28 10.93 -16.32
C PHE A 198 26.48 10.42 -17.75
N ALA A 199 26.41 9.11 -17.95
CA ALA A 199 26.50 8.47 -19.26
C ALA A 199 25.50 7.34 -19.41
N THR A 200 25.09 7.03 -20.64
CA THR A 200 24.37 5.79 -20.95
C THR A 200 25.36 4.64 -21.12
N ASP A 201 24.83 3.43 -21.28
CA ASP A 201 25.59 2.20 -21.59
C ASP A 201 26.34 2.28 -22.94
N LYS A 202 25.89 3.14 -23.86
CA LYS A 202 26.49 3.32 -25.20
C LYS A 202 27.73 4.21 -25.23
N SER A 203 27.97 4.98 -24.16
CA SER A 203 29.10 5.91 -24.12
C SER A 203 30.45 5.18 -24.21
N MET A 204 31.39 5.76 -24.97
CA MET A 204 32.75 5.23 -25.09
C MET A 204 33.58 5.51 -23.85
N LEU A 205 34.14 4.46 -23.24
CA LEU A 205 34.95 4.60 -22.02
C LEU A 205 36.41 4.98 -22.30
N THR A 206 36.87 4.94 -23.55
CA THR A 206 38.25 5.33 -23.96
C THR A 206 38.38 6.84 -24.28
N ARG A 207 37.39 7.63 -23.86
CA ARG A 207 37.25 9.07 -24.06
C ARG A 207 36.87 9.71 -22.72
N LEU A 208 37.08 11.02 -22.59
CA LEU A 208 36.48 11.74 -21.45
C LEU A 208 34.97 11.83 -21.62
N PRO A 209 34.20 11.75 -20.52
CA PRO A 209 32.75 11.83 -20.60
C PRO A 209 32.32 13.14 -21.26
N GLY A 210 31.37 13.07 -22.19
CA GLY A 210 30.83 14.24 -22.90
C GLY A 210 31.56 14.63 -24.19
N TRP A 211 32.76 14.10 -24.48
CA TRP A 211 33.42 14.34 -25.78
C TRP A 211 32.72 13.62 -26.94
N GLU A 212 32.19 12.43 -26.68
CA GLU A 212 31.34 11.66 -27.59
C GLU A 212 29.89 11.69 -27.11
N PRO A 213 28.91 11.37 -27.99
CA PRO A 213 27.51 11.26 -27.60
C PRO A 213 27.30 10.33 -26.40
N ASP A 214 26.06 10.32 -25.87
CA ASP A 214 25.65 9.42 -24.79
C ASP A 214 26.29 9.70 -23.41
N ALA A 215 27.00 10.81 -23.25
CA ALA A 215 27.50 11.29 -21.96
C ALA A 215 27.34 12.81 -21.79
N PHE A 216 27.17 13.22 -20.54
CA PHE A 216 27.03 14.60 -20.09
C PHE A 216 28.01 14.82 -18.95
N ALA A 217 28.91 15.80 -19.07
CA ALA A 217 29.96 15.95 -18.08
C ALA A 217 30.41 17.39 -17.88
N TYR A 218 30.94 17.64 -16.69
CA TYR A 218 31.64 18.85 -16.30
C TYR A 218 33.13 18.53 -16.15
N HIS A 219 33.97 19.32 -16.83
CA HIS A 219 35.42 19.11 -16.89
C HIS A 219 36.14 20.08 -15.96
N GLY A 220 37.07 19.55 -15.18
CA GLY A 220 37.72 20.29 -14.10
C GLY A 220 38.86 21.20 -14.53
N ASP A 221 39.45 20.96 -15.69
CA ASP A 221 40.58 21.71 -16.22
C ASP A 221 40.17 23.05 -16.85
N ASP A 222 39.01 23.11 -17.49
CA ASP A 222 38.52 24.28 -18.23
C ASP A 222 37.25 24.91 -17.62
N GLY A 223 36.57 24.19 -16.74
CA GLY A 223 35.31 24.65 -16.16
C GLY A 223 34.12 24.55 -17.12
N GLU A 224 34.25 23.78 -18.20
CA GLU A 224 33.24 23.66 -19.24
C GLU A 224 32.41 22.38 -19.09
N VAL A 225 31.24 22.38 -19.73
CA VAL A 225 30.37 21.20 -19.82
C VAL A 225 30.30 20.68 -21.26
N PHE A 226 30.24 19.35 -21.39
CA PHE A 226 30.33 18.63 -22.66
C PHE A 226 29.19 17.61 -22.82
N SER A 227 28.64 17.51 -24.03
CA SER A 227 27.59 16.55 -24.38
C SER A 227 27.63 16.14 -25.87
N GLY A 228 28.56 15.27 -26.24
CA GLY A 228 28.75 14.78 -27.60
C GLY A 228 29.37 15.76 -28.58
N GLN A 229 30.20 16.68 -28.09
CA GLN A 229 30.88 17.69 -28.89
C GLN A 229 32.32 17.85 -28.41
N SER A 230 33.22 18.18 -29.33
CA SER A 230 34.64 18.43 -29.03
C SER A 230 34.92 19.81 -28.45
N SER A 231 33.96 20.74 -28.54
CA SER A 231 34.02 22.07 -27.91
C SER A 231 33.08 22.13 -26.70
N GLY A 232 33.60 22.55 -25.55
CA GLY A 232 32.82 22.70 -24.35
C GLY A 232 32.04 24.01 -24.32
N ARG A 233 31.11 24.09 -23.36
CA ARG A 233 30.39 25.31 -23.02
C ARG A 233 30.81 25.76 -21.64
N SER A 234 31.31 26.99 -21.53
CA SER A 234 31.62 27.61 -20.24
C SER A 234 30.42 27.52 -19.28
N TYR A 235 30.67 27.06 -18.06
CA TYR A 235 29.63 26.75 -17.10
C TYR A 235 30.04 27.06 -15.66
N GLY A 236 31.18 26.54 -15.22
CA GLY A 236 31.65 26.62 -13.86
C GLY A 236 33.12 27.00 -13.75
N PRO A 237 33.63 27.16 -12.53
CA PRO A 237 35.05 27.43 -12.29
C PRO A 237 35.93 26.18 -12.49
N HIS A 238 37.26 26.31 -12.55
CA HIS A 238 38.16 25.15 -12.56
C HIS A 238 38.14 24.39 -11.23
N LEU A 239 38.30 23.07 -11.29
CA LEU A 239 38.36 22.18 -10.13
C LEU A 239 39.81 21.97 -9.69
N VAL A 240 40.07 21.94 -8.39
CA VAL A 240 41.38 21.70 -7.80
C VAL A 240 41.33 20.52 -6.83
N THR A 241 42.49 20.08 -6.35
CA THR A 241 42.56 19.04 -5.32
C THR A 241 41.76 19.44 -4.10
N HIS A 242 41.05 18.49 -3.51
CA HIS A 242 40.11 18.61 -2.40
C HIS A 242 38.78 19.32 -2.70
N ASP A 243 38.54 19.79 -3.92
CA ASP A 243 37.18 20.18 -4.30
C ASP A 243 36.24 18.96 -4.26
N VAL A 244 35.01 19.22 -3.82
CA VAL A 244 33.89 18.29 -3.87
C VAL A 244 32.94 18.77 -4.95
N VAL A 245 32.71 17.91 -5.94
CA VAL A 245 31.84 18.18 -7.08
C VAL A 245 30.65 17.25 -7.02
N GLY A 246 29.46 17.80 -6.87
CA GLY A 246 28.24 17.03 -6.94
C GLY A 246 27.62 17.04 -8.31
N CYS A 247 27.03 15.92 -8.69
CA CYS A 247 26.38 15.68 -9.97
C CYS A 247 24.93 15.30 -9.70
N GLY A 248 23.99 16.11 -10.15
CA GLY A 248 22.56 15.89 -9.99
C GLY A 248 21.84 15.64 -11.31
N ILE A 249 20.94 14.67 -11.35
CA ILE A 249 20.03 14.42 -12.48
C ILE A 249 18.58 14.46 -11.98
N ASN A 250 17.77 15.32 -12.58
CA ASN A 250 16.36 15.49 -12.27
C ASN A 250 15.52 14.92 -13.43
N PHE A 251 14.88 13.78 -13.19
CA PHE A 251 14.01 13.09 -14.16
C PHE A 251 12.63 13.74 -14.31
N ARG A 252 12.22 14.63 -13.39
CA ARG A 252 10.99 15.42 -13.53
C ARG A 252 11.17 16.52 -14.57
N THR A 253 12.31 17.22 -14.53
CA THR A 253 12.64 18.33 -15.43
C THR A 253 13.52 17.91 -16.61
N ASN A 254 13.96 16.65 -16.65
CA ASN A 254 14.92 16.13 -17.63
C ASN A 254 16.17 17.02 -17.71
N SER A 255 16.77 17.33 -16.56
CA SER A 255 17.93 18.22 -16.49
C SER A 255 19.05 17.64 -15.64
N ILE A 256 20.28 18.04 -15.95
CA ILE A 256 21.48 17.71 -15.18
C ILE A 256 22.10 19.01 -14.68
N PHE A 257 22.55 19.00 -13.44
CA PHE A 257 23.23 20.13 -12.80
C PHE A 257 24.45 19.66 -12.02
N PHE A 258 25.32 20.61 -11.69
CA PHE A 258 26.47 20.36 -10.83
C PHE A 258 26.50 21.31 -9.65
N THR A 259 27.28 20.91 -8.66
CA THR A 259 27.57 21.70 -7.45
C THR A 259 29.06 21.65 -7.20
N ARG A 260 29.62 22.69 -6.58
CA ARG A 260 31.01 22.70 -6.11
C ARG A 260 31.07 23.19 -4.67
N ASN A 261 31.67 22.37 -3.80
CA ASN A 261 31.84 22.66 -2.38
C ASN A 261 30.54 23.15 -1.72
N GLY A 262 29.43 22.47 -2.01
CA GLY A 262 28.10 22.79 -1.49
C GLY A 262 27.38 23.95 -2.19
N ASN A 263 27.94 24.55 -3.24
CA ASN A 263 27.28 25.62 -4.00
C ASN A 263 26.68 25.09 -5.30
N TYR A 264 25.42 25.40 -5.56
CA TYR A 264 24.73 25.07 -6.82
C TYR A 264 25.24 25.94 -7.98
N LEU A 265 25.65 25.31 -9.09
CA LEU A 265 26.23 25.99 -10.25
C LEU A 265 25.21 26.28 -11.37
N GLY A 266 23.92 25.97 -11.16
CA GLY A 266 22.89 26.11 -12.18
C GLY A 266 22.68 24.85 -13.03
N SER A 267 21.65 24.85 -13.87
CA SER A 267 21.40 23.73 -14.80
C SER A 267 22.46 23.71 -15.90
N ALA A 268 23.16 22.58 -16.03
CA ALA A 268 24.18 22.37 -17.07
C ALA A 268 23.58 21.83 -18.36
N PHE A 269 22.55 20.99 -18.26
CA PHE A 269 21.88 20.40 -19.41
C PHE A 269 20.38 20.37 -19.17
N SER A 270 19.62 20.73 -20.20
CA SER A 270 18.16 20.67 -20.23
C SER A 270 17.73 19.74 -21.35
N ASP A 271 16.47 19.29 -21.32
CA ASP A 271 15.89 18.39 -22.33
C ASP A 271 16.69 17.09 -22.52
N VAL A 272 17.27 16.59 -21.42
CA VAL A 272 17.98 15.30 -21.38
C VAL A 272 17.01 14.20 -21.79
N LYS A 273 17.36 13.46 -22.84
CA LYS A 273 16.48 12.42 -23.38
C LYS A 273 16.24 11.33 -22.33
N PRO A 274 15.06 10.69 -22.30
CA PRO A 274 14.84 9.53 -21.43
C PRO A 274 15.85 8.41 -21.74
N GLY A 275 16.46 7.84 -20.71
CA GLY A 275 17.46 6.80 -20.83
C GLY A 275 17.90 6.23 -19.50
N GLU A 276 18.73 5.19 -19.54
CA GLU A 276 19.40 4.64 -18.36
C GLU A 276 20.73 5.35 -18.19
N TYR A 277 20.87 6.13 -17.12
CA TYR A 277 22.04 6.97 -16.87
C TYR A 277 22.84 6.43 -15.69
N PHE A 278 24.13 6.25 -15.90
CA PHE A 278 25.11 5.84 -14.91
C PHE A 278 25.94 7.07 -14.49
N PRO A 279 26.18 7.29 -13.20
CA PRO A 279 27.34 8.06 -12.76
C PRO A 279 28.59 7.64 -13.53
N ILE A 280 29.35 8.61 -14.00
CA ILE A 280 30.58 8.39 -14.75
C ILE A 280 31.65 9.39 -14.33
N ILE A 281 32.88 8.93 -14.33
CA ILE A 281 34.08 9.75 -14.19
C ILE A 281 35.13 9.30 -15.21
N GLY A 282 35.90 10.26 -15.73
CA GLY A 282 37.02 10.00 -16.61
C GLY A 282 38.28 10.76 -16.23
N PHE A 283 39.41 10.16 -16.58
CA PHE A 283 40.75 10.63 -16.28
C PHE A 283 41.61 10.60 -17.53
N ARG A 284 42.59 11.49 -17.58
CA ARG A 284 43.61 11.46 -18.63
C ARG A 284 45.05 11.35 -18.12
N LYS A 285 45.36 11.82 -16.92
CA LYS A 285 46.74 11.83 -16.41
C LYS A 285 46.95 10.75 -15.36
N ASN A 286 48.08 10.04 -15.48
CA ASN A 286 48.49 9.02 -14.52
C ASN A 286 48.67 9.65 -13.13
N GLY A 287 48.08 9.03 -12.11
CA GLY A 287 48.09 9.53 -10.73
C GLY A 287 46.87 10.39 -10.36
N ASP A 288 46.01 10.73 -11.32
CA ASP A 288 44.73 11.37 -11.01
C ASP A 288 43.85 10.39 -10.22
N HIS A 289 43.26 10.87 -9.13
CA HIS A 289 42.55 10.06 -8.15
C HIS A 289 41.33 10.82 -7.62
N ALA A 290 40.20 10.13 -7.54
CA ALA A 290 38.99 10.69 -6.97
C ALA A 290 38.23 9.66 -6.12
N ARG A 291 37.44 10.17 -5.17
CA ARG A 291 36.54 9.38 -4.33
C ARG A 291 35.10 9.80 -4.58
N ALA A 292 34.22 8.84 -4.83
CA ALA A 292 32.79 9.06 -4.93
C ALA A 292 32.08 8.83 -3.59
N ASN A 293 31.12 9.70 -3.30
CA ASN A 293 30.10 9.52 -2.29
C ASN A 293 28.76 9.28 -3.00
N PHE A 294 28.29 8.03 -3.03
CA PHE A 294 26.95 7.66 -3.52
C PHE A 294 25.85 7.79 -2.44
N GLY A 295 26.14 8.53 -1.37
CA GLY A 295 25.23 8.87 -0.26
C GLY A 295 25.57 8.21 1.08
N ARG A 296 26.57 7.32 1.14
CA ARG A 296 27.00 6.68 2.40
C ARG A 296 27.60 7.66 3.41
N GLN A 297 28.09 8.80 2.93
CA GLN A 297 28.53 9.92 3.75
C GLN A 297 27.58 11.09 3.54
N LEU A 298 27.54 12.00 4.52
CA LEU A 298 26.81 13.26 4.35
C LEU A 298 27.36 14.01 3.13
N PHE A 299 26.44 14.55 2.33
CA PHE A 299 26.80 15.41 1.20
C PHE A 299 27.22 16.80 1.71
N VAL A 300 28.11 17.45 0.95
CA VAL A 300 28.46 18.85 1.19
C VAL A 300 27.32 19.78 0.74
N PHE A 301 26.64 19.43 -0.36
CA PHE A 301 25.43 20.10 -0.79
C PHE A 301 24.19 19.63 -0.01
N ASP A 302 23.33 20.56 0.36
CA ASP A 302 22.03 20.27 0.99
C ASP A 302 21.02 19.76 -0.05
N ILE A 303 21.23 18.53 -0.50
CA ILE A 303 20.37 17.85 -1.47
C ILE A 303 18.99 17.50 -0.87
N ASP A 304 18.91 17.31 0.44
CA ASP A 304 17.66 17.08 1.16
C ASP A 304 16.70 18.28 0.98
N ALA A 305 17.18 19.51 1.17
CA ALA A 305 16.39 20.72 0.95
C ALA A 305 15.93 20.86 -0.52
N MET A 306 16.80 20.56 -1.48
CA MET A 306 16.43 20.60 -2.91
C MET A 306 15.35 19.55 -3.25
N MET A 307 15.46 18.33 -2.70
CA MET A 307 14.46 17.29 -2.91
C MET A 307 13.10 17.68 -2.30
N ASP A 308 13.10 18.31 -1.13
CA ASP A 308 11.87 18.83 -0.52
C ASP A 308 11.26 19.97 -1.34
N GLN A 309 12.06 20.86 -1.92
CA GLN A 309 11.59 21.90 -2.83
C GLN A 309 10.95 21.29 -4.09
N GLU A 310 11.60 20.32 -4.72
CA GLU A 310 11.09 19.59 -5.89
C GLU A 310 9.76 18.89 -5.58
N ARG A 311 9.65 18.30 -4.39
CA ARG A 311 8.41 17.70 -3.89
C ARG A 311 7.29 18.75 -3.74
N GLN A 312 7.58 19.90 -3.14
CA GLN A 312 6.59 20.97 -2.95
C GLN A 312 6.09 21.52 -4.29
N ILE A 313 6.98 21.74 -5.26
CA ILE A 313 6.61 22.17 -6.62
C ILE A 313 5.68 21.14 -7.26
N THR A 314 6.01 19.86 -7.16
CA THR A 314 5.23 18.76 -7.73
C THR A 314 3.84 18.68 -7.08
N LEU A 315 3.76 18.68 -5.75
CA LEU A 315 2.50 18.64 -5.02
C LEU A 315 1.63 19.87 -5.30
N GLY A 316 2.23 21.06 -5.39
CA GLY A 316 1.51 22.28 -5.78
C GLY A 316 1.02 22.26 -7.23
N SER A 317 1.69 21.54 -8.13
CA SER A 317 1.19 21.31 -9.50
C SER A 317 0.01 20.36 -9.53
N VAL A 318 0.04 19.31 -8.70
CA VAL A 318 -1.05 18.34 -8.57
C VAL A 318 -2.29 19.00 -7.96
N ALA A 319 -2.13 19.76 -6.88
CA ALA A 319 -3.23 20.45 -6.19
C ALA A 319 -3.93 21.53 -7.04
N ARG A 320 -3.31 21.98 -8.15
CA ARG A 320 -3.91 22.94 -9.09
C ARG A 320 -4.59 22.30 -10.29
N GLN A 321 -4.54 20.97 -10.42
CA GLN A 321 -5.25 20.28 -11.49
C GLN A 321 -6.77 20.37 -11.23
N THR A 322 -7.52 20.61 -12.30
CA THR A 322 -8.99 20.67 -12.26
C THR A 322 -9.59 19.32 -12.68
N THR A 323 -10.70 18.95 -12.05
CA THR A 323 -11.49 17.76 -12.38
C THR A 323 -12.60 18.04 -13.40
N GLU A 324 -12.76 19.28 -13.89
CA GLU A 324 -13.87 19.69 -14.79
C GLU A 324 -14.06 18.80 -16.02
N LYS A 325 -12.99 18.20 -16.54
CA LYS A 325 -13.04 17.34 -17.74
C LYS A 325 -13.35 15.88 -17.43
N LEU A 326 -13.35 15.48 -16.16
CA LEU A 326 -13.53 14.07 -15.77
C LEU A 326 -14.99 13.63 -15.93
N HIS A 327 -15.95 14.47 -15.54
CA HIS A 327 -17.38 14.14 -15.62
C HIS A 327 -18.27 15.38 -15.79
N PRO A 328 -18.29 16.03 -16.98
CA PRO A 328 -19.23 17.10 -17.25
C PRO A 328 -20.68 16.59 -17.20
N PRO A 329 -21.65 17.34 -16.62
CA PRO A 329 -21.58 18.73 -16.17
C PRO A 329 -21.17 18.93 -14.69
N ASP A 330 -20.78 17.88 -13.97
CA ASP A 330 -20.50 17.95 -12.54
C ASP A 330 -19.20 18.74 -12.26
N ASP A 331 -19.25 19.61 -11.25
CA ASP A 331 -18.04 20.21 -10.68
C ASP A 331 -17.32 19.20 -9.74
N GLU A 332 -16.14 19.56 -9.24
CA GLU A 332 -15.35 18.66 -8.37
C GLU A 332 -16.14 18.19 -7.15
N SER A 333 -16.93 19.09 -6.55
CA SER A 333 -17.71 18.79 -5.35
C SER A 333 -18.84 17.83 -5.68
N ALA A 334 -19.63 18.12 -6.70
CA ALA A 334 -20.72 17.28 -7.17
C ALA A 334 -20.22 15.90 -7.62
N LEU A 335 -19.08 15.82 -8.29
CA LEU A 335 -18.46 14.55 -8.69
C LEU A 335 -18.11 13.70 -7.45
N ILE A 336 -17.44 14.29 -6.46
CA ILE A 336 -17.07 13.59 -5.23
C ILE A 336 -18.32 13.17 -4.44
N GLU A 337 -19.31 14.04 -4.32
CA GLU A 337 -20.59 13.77 -3.66
C GLU A 337 -21.35 12.62 -4.32
N ASN A 338 -21.40 12.61 -5.66
CA ASN A 338 -22.01 11.54 -6.44
C ASN A 338 -21.26 10.22 -6.25
N LEU A 339 -19.92 10.24 -6.29
CA LEU A 339 -19.09 9.05 -6.06
C LEU A 339 -19.31 8.45 -4.66
N ILE A 340 -19.36 9.30 -3.63
CA ILE A 340 -19.64 8.87 -2.26
C ILE A 340 -21.05 8.28 -2.16
N SER A 341 -22.06 8.97 -2.72
CA SER A 341 -23.45 8.51 -2.70
C SER A 341 -23.63 7.16 -3.39
N GLN A 342 -23.03 7.01 -4.57
CA GLN A 342 -23.05 5.75 -5.33
C GLN A 342 -22.35 4.63 -4.57
N TYR A 343 -21.18 4.89 -3.98
CA TYR A 343 -20.48 3.90 -3.16
C TYR A 343 -21.32 3.45 -1.96
N LEU A 344 -21.93 4.39 -1.23
CA LEU A 344 -22.78 4.07 -0.08
C LEU A 344 -24.01 3.25 -0.48
N ALA A 345 -24.66 3.58 -1.60
CA ALA A 345 -25.79 2.83 -2.14
C ALA A 345 -25.39 1.44 -2.68
N HIS A 346 -24.22 1.34 -3.32
CA HIS A 346 -23.66 0.11 -3.86
C HIS A 346 -23.34 -0.91 -2.76
N GLU A 347 -22.67 -0.46 -1.70
CA GLU A 347 -22.30 -1.29 -0.55
C GLU A 347 -23.47 -1.55 0.43
N GLY A 348 -24.62 -0.89 0.21
CA GLY A 348 -25.83 -1.08 1.01
C GLY A 348 -25.84 -0.31 2.34
N TYR A 349 -25.00 0.72 2.48
CA TYR A 349 -25.01 1.67 3.60
C TYR A 349 -26.17 2.67 3.48
N ILE A 350 -27.41 2.20 3.36
CA ILE A 350 -28.58 3.03 3.00
C ILE A 350 -28.88 4.10 4.05
N ALA A 351 -28.77 3.77 5.34
CA ALA A 351 -29.00 4.75 6.40
C ALA A 351 -28.01 5.91 6.32
N THR A 352 -26.73 5.61 6.08
CA THR A 352 -25.66 6.60 5.88
C THR A 352 -25.84 7.36 4.57
N SER A 353 -26.22 6.67 3.48
CA SER A 353 -26.51 7.27 2.18
C SER A 353 -27.65 8.29 2.28
N ARG A 354 -28.76 7.93 2.94
CA ARG A 354 -29.90 8.83 3.16
C ARG A 354 -29.51 10.03 4.02
N ALA A 355 -28.79 9.81 5.11
CA ALA A 355 -28.30 10.91 5.96
C ALA A 355 -27.37 11.84 5.18
N PHE A 356 -26.50 11.29 4.33
CA PHE A 356 -25.60 12.05 3.47
C PHE A 356 -26.37 12.87 2.43
N GLN A 357 -27.33 12.27 1.72
CA GLN A 357 -28.19 12.97 0.76
C GLN A 357 -28.98 14.11 1.40
N LEU A 358 -29.50 13.92 2.62
CA LEU A 358 -30.18 14.98 3.36
C LEU A 358 -29.24 16.14 3.70
N ASP A 359 -28.01 15.87 4.16
CA ASP A 359 -27.00 16.90 4.42
C ASP A 359 -26.64 17.69 3.14
N LEU A 360 -26.53 17.01 1.99
CA LEU A 360 -26.30 17.67 0.70
C LEU A 360 -27.46 18.58 0.27
N GLN A 361 -28.70 18.12 0.46
CA GLN A 361 -29.89 18.94 0.17
C GLN A 361 -29.95 20.17 1.07
N ASP A 362 -29.65 20.03 2.36
CA ASP A 362 -29.64 21.15 3.30
C ASP A 362 -28.55 22.17 2.97
N ARG A 363 -27.36 21.73 2.54
CA ARG A 363 -26.29 22.62 2.03
C ARG A 363 -26.70 23.37 0.77
N LYS A 364 -27.34 22.68 -0.19
CA LYS A 364 -27.85 23.30 -1.43
C LYS A 364 -28.93 24.33 -1.13
N ARG A 365 -29.83 24.06 -0.18
CA ARG A 365 -30.88 25.00 0.27
C ARG A 365 -30.32 26.26 0.95
N GLN A 366 -29.14 26.16 1.56
CA GLN A 366 -28.47 27.29 2.23
C GLN A 366 -27.61 28.13 1.27
N ALA A 367 -27.34 27.66 0.06
CA ALA A 367 -26.59 28.41 -0.95
C ALA A 367 -27.53 29.32 -1.79
N PRO A 368 -27.29 30.64 -1.87
CA PRO A 368 -28.13 31.55 -2.63
C PRO A 368 -27.68 31.57 -4.11
N SER A 369 -28.11 30.60 -4.90
CA SER A 369 -28.48 30.74 -6.33
C SER A 369 -28.44 29.43 -7.11
N THR A 370 -29.36 29.36 -8.08
CA THR A 370 -29.46 28.49 -9.26
C THR A 370 -30.18 27.14 -9.17
N SER A 371 -31.33 27.14 -9.87
CA SER A 371 -32.11 26.04 -10.46
C SER A 371 -32.55 24.90 -9.55
N ASP A 372 -33.86 24.90 -9.28
CA ASP A 372 -34.67 23.69 -9.08
C ASP A 372 -34.50 22.79 -10.32
N GLN A 373 -33.42 22.02 -10.37
CA GLN A 373 -33.47 20.70 -10.98
C GLN A 373 -33.80 19.75 -9.84
N ASP A 374 -35.09 19.41 -9.76
CA ASP A 374 -35.52 18.18 -9.11
C ASP A 374 -34.68 17.06 -9.73
N LEU A 375 -33.67 16.59 -8.99
CA LEU A 375 -33.12 15.26 -9.23
C LEU A 375 -34.29 14.32 -9.00
N ILE A 376 -34.93 13.92 -10.10
CA ILE A 376 -35.88 12.81 -10.10
C ILE A 376 -35.08 11.61 -9.62
N GLN A 377 -35.15 11.36 -8.32
CA GLN A 377 -34.63 10.15 -7.71
C GLN A 377 -35.37 9.01 -8.38
N ASP A 378 -34.65 8.24 -9.19
CA ASP A 378 -35.21 7.03 -9.77
C ASP A 378 -35.48 6.08 -8.59
N ASN A 379 -36.73 6.05 -8.13
CA ASN A 379 -37.18 5.28 -6.96
C ASN A 379 -36.83 3.78 -7.07
N THR A 380 -36.45 3.31 -8.26
CA THR A 380 -36.03 1.95 -8.58
C THR A 380 -34.69 1.57 -7.94
N ASP A 381 -33.71 2.48 -7.90
CA ASP A 381 -32.39 2.24 -7.29
C ASP A 381 -32.49 2.08 -5.77
N ASP A 382 -33.39 2.84 -5.14
CA ASP A 382 -33.69 2.74 -3.72
C ASP A 382 -34.37 1.40 -3.37
N VAL A 383 -35.21 0.86 -4.26
CA VAL A 383 -35.84 -0.46 -4.05
C VAL A 383 -34.80 -1.57 -4.08
N HIS A 384 -33.94 -1.61 -5.10
CA HIS A 384 -32.91 -2.64 -5.20
C HIS A 384 -31.86 -2.52 -4.10
N ALA A 385 -31.45 -1.30 -3.74
CA ALA A 385 -30.59 -1.07 -2.58
C ALA A 385 -31.23 -1.64 -1.32
N THR A 386 -32.51 -1.31 -1.05
CA THR A 386 -33.24 -1.80 0.13
C THR A 386 -33.35 -3.32 0.16
N GLN A 387 -33.63 -3.94 -0.99
CA GLN A 387 -33.68 -5.40 -1.11
C GLN A 387 -32.31 -6.05 -0.85
N ARG A 388 -31.22 -5.48 -1.40
CA ARG A 388 -29.85 -5.94 -1.15
C ARG A 388 -29.46 -5.79 0.32
N GLN A 389 -29.85 -4.70 0.97
CA GLN A 389 -29.61 -4.51 2.40
C GLN A 389 -30.33 -5.56 3.26
N ARG A 390 -31.60 -5.90 2.95
CA ARG A 390 -32.32 -6.96 3.66
C ARG A 390 -31.63 -8.33 3.53
N ILE A 391 -31.11 -8.64 2.34
CA ILE A 391 -30.33 -9.85 2.10
C ILE A 391 -29.02 -9.81 2.91
N ARG A 392 -28.26 -8.71 2.83
CA ARG A 392 -26.99 -8.54 3.55
C ARG A 392 -27.18 -8.59 5.06
N GLY A 393 -28.20 -7.93 5.60
CA GLY A 393 -28.55 -7.97 7.02
C GLY A 393 -28.79 -9.40 7.49
N ALA A 394 -29.66 -10.15 6.79
CA ALA A 394 -29.92 -11.55 7.10
C ALA A 394 -28.64 -12.42 7.07
N MET A 395 -27.73 -12.18 6.12
CA MET A 395 -26.45 -12.90 6.06
C MET A 395 -25.52 -12.55 7.23
N LEU A 396 -25.41 -11.26 7.59
CA LEU A 396 -24.58 -10.79 8.70
C LEU A 396 -25.11 -11.26 10.05
N ASP A 397 -26.43 -11.33 10.22
CA ASP A 397 -27.09 -11.89 11.40
C ASP A 397 -26.88 -13.42 11.49
N GLY A 398 -26.58 -14.06 10.36
CA GLY A 398 -26.41 -15.52 10.25
C GLY A 398 -27.72 -16.26 10.02
N ASP A 399 -28.75 -15.57 9.52
CA ASP A 399 -29.99 -16.14 9.03
C ASP A 399 -29.91 -16.32 7.52
N LEU A 400 -29.19 -17.37 7.12
CA LEU A 400 -28.98 -17.70 5.70
C LEU A 400 -30.26 -18.19 5.02
N ASP A 401 -31.25 -18.65 5.79
CA ASP A 401 -32.57 -19.04 5.28
C ASP A 401 -33.36 -17.83 4.79
N ARG A 402 -33.43 -16.77 5.60
CA ARG A 402 -34.03 -15.51 5.15
C ARG A 402 -33.23 -14.89 4.01
N ALA A 403 -31.90 -14.94 4.06
CA ALA A 403 -31.06 -14.42 2.98
C ALA A 403 -31.36 -15.13 1.65
N LEU A 404 -31.32 -16.47 1.61
CA LEU A 404 -31.62 -17.25 0.40
C LEU A 404 -33.04 -17.01 -0.10
N LYS A 405 -34.02 -16.93 0.80
CA LYS A 405 -35.41 -16.63 0.44
C LYS A 405 -35.55 -15.25 -0.19
N TYR A 406 -34.95 -14.22 0.40
CA TYR A 406 -34.96 -12.87 -0.17
C TYR A 406 -34.21 -12.81 -1.50
N THR A 407 -33.08 -13.52 -1.65
CA THR A 407 -32.37 -13.61 -2.92
C THR A 407 -33.21 -14.28 -3.99
N GLN A 408 -33.89 -15.40 -3.71
CA GLN A 408 -34.76 -16.07 -4.67
C GLN A 408 -36.00 -15.23 -5.01
N MET A 409 -36.54 -14.49 -4.04
CA MET A 409 -37.73 -13.65 -4.23
C MET A 409 -37.44 -12.40 -5.06
N TYR A 410 -36.34 -11.69 -4.77
CA TYR A 410 -36.02 -10.43 -5.42
C TYR A 410 -35.13 -10.62 -6.66
N TYR A 411 -34.29 -11.66 -6.69
CA TYR A 411 -33.26 -11.88 -7.70
C TYR A 411 -33.17 -13.36 -8.14
N PRO A 412 -34.26 -13.95 -8.67
CA PRO A 412 -34.34 -15.39 -8.93
C PRO A 412 -33.26 -15.91 -9.89
N GLN A 413 -32.82 -15.09 -10.84
CA GLN A 413 -31.82 -15.49 -11.84
C GLN A 413 -30.38 -15.54 -11.29
N VAL A 414 -30.07 -14.82 -10.20
CA VAL A 414 -28.69 -14.74 -9.66
C VAL A 414 -28.18 -16.10 -9.23
N LEU A 415 -29.01 -16.91 -8.56
CA LEU A 415 -28.64 -18.23 -8.07
C LEU A 415 -28.82 -19.34 -9.13
N GLN A 416 -29.54 -19.06 -10.22
CA GLN A 416 -29.74 -19.98 -11.34
C GLN A 416 -28.62 -19.90 -12.39
N ASP A 417 -27.90 -18.79 -12.44
CA ASP A 417 -26.78 -18.59 -13.34
C ASP A 417 -25.62 -19.56 -13.03
N GLN A 418 -25.17 -20.28 -14.06
CA GLN A 418 -24.04 -21.21 -13.97
C GLN A 418 -22.76 -20.55 -13.43
N ARG A 419 -22.57 -19.25 -13.71
CA ARG A 419 -21.41 -18.46 -13.26
C ARG A 419 -21.41 -18.24 -11.74
N ASN A 420 -22.59 -18.22 -11.13
CA ASN A 420 -22.76 -17.94 -9.69
C ASN A 420 -22.98 -19.21 -8.86
N LYS A 421 -22.89 -20.41 -9.47
CA LYS A 421 -23.03 -21.69 -8.77
C LYS A 421 -22.08 -21.84 -7.58
N GLY A 422 -20.86 -21.32 -7.68
CA GLY A 422 -19.90 -21.32 -6.57
C GLY A 422 -20.32 -20.44 -5.39
N ILE A 423 -21.08 -19.37 -5.63
CA ILE A 423 -21.63 -18.51 -4.56
C ILE A 423 -22.80 -19.23 -3.89
N TYR A 424 -23.71 -19.82 -4.68
CA TYR A 424 -24.81 -20.62 -4.15
C TYR A 424 -24.30 -21.80 -3.30
N PHE A 425 -23.29 -22.53 -3.80
CA PHE A 425 -22.62 -23.59 -3.04
C PHE A 425 -22.09 -23.09 -1.69
N ARG A 426 -21.35 -21.97 -1.68
CA ARG A 426 -20.79 -21.40 -0.44
C ARG A 426 -21.87 -20.87 0.50
N LEU A 427 -22.99 -20.35 0.00
CA LEU A 427 -24.17 -19.98 0.82
C LEU A 427 -24.78 -21.19 1.52
N ARG A 428 -24.90 -22.32 0.81
CA ARG A 428 -25.43 -23.57 1.37
C ARG A 428 -24.47 -24.17 2.40
N CYS A 429 -23.17 -24.16 2.11
CA CYS A 429 -22.14 -24.54 3.08
C CYS A 429 -22.19 -23.64 4.32
N ARG A 430 -22.30 -22.32 4.14
CA ARG A 430 -22.36 -21.38 5.26
C ARG A 430 -23.62 -21.57 6.09
N LYS A 431 -24.77 -21.88 5.48
CA LYS A 431 -25.98 -22.25 6.22
C LYS A 431 -25.73 -23.45 7.14
N LEU A 432 -25.07 -24.50 6.65
CA LEU A 432 -24.71 -25.66 7.47
C LEU A 432 -23.79 -25.28 8.63
N ILE A 433 -22.79 -24.44 8.37
CA ILE A 433 -21.89 -23.91 9.42
C ILE A 433 -22.68 -23.15 10.50
N GLU A 434 -23.64 -22.31 10.12
CA GLU A 434 -24.46 -21.56 11.07
C GLU A 434 -25.44 -22.46 11.84
N MET A 435 -25.96 -23.53 11.23
CA MET A 435 -26.75 -24.56 11.94
C MET A 435 -25.90 -25.25 13.01
N MET A 436 -24.68 -25.67 12.66
CA MET A 436 -23.72 -26.27 13.59
C MET A 436 -23.30 -25.31 14.70
N ARG A 437 -23.19 -24.01 14.39
CA ARG A 437 -22.86 -22.99 15.38
C ARG A 437 -24.00 -22.79 16.39
N ARG A 438 -25.24 -22.68 15.92
CA ARG A 438 -26.44 -22.58 16.79
C ARG A 438 -26.59 -23.82 17.66
N TRP A 439 -26.32 -25.00 17.11
CA TRP A 439 -26.28 -26.23 17.89
C TRP A 439 -25.21 -26.18 18.98
N SER A 440 -23.96 -25.78 18.67
CA SER A 440 -22.89 -25.66 19.68
C SER A 440 -23.21 -24.61 20.75
N GLU A 441 -23.82 -23.47 20.38
CA GLU A 441 -24.29 -22.44 21.31
C GLU A 441 -25.36 -22.99 22.27
N LEU A 442 -26.37 -23.70 21.75
CA LEU A 442 -27.43 -24.31 22.56
C LEU A 442 -26.88 -25.44 23.45
N SER A 443 -26.02 -26.29 22.91
CA SER A 443 -25.36 -27.38 23.64
C SER A 443 -24.50 -26.84 24.79
N ALA A 444 -23.79 -25.73 24.57
CA ALA A 444 -23.02 -25.06 25.61
C ALA A 444 -23.92 -24.43 26.69
N ALA A 445 -25.05 -23.82 26.30
CA ALA A 445 -26.01 -23.26 27.25
C ALA A 445 -26.66 -24.34 28.14
N ILE A 446 -27.01 -25.50 27.56
CA ILE A 446 -27.56 -26.65 28.30
C ILE A 446 -26.52 -27.22 29.27
N ARG A 447 -25.25 -27.34 28.86
CA ARG A 447 -24.14 -27.78 29.72
C ARG A 447 -23.86 -26.83 30.88
N MET A 448 -24.03 -25.52 30.67
CA MET A 448 -23.88 -24.49 31.72
C MET A 448 -25.06 -24.53 32.71
N ASN A 449 -26.31 -24.60 32.22
CA ASN A 449 -27.50 -24.70 33.08
C ASN A 449 -27.61 -26.04 33.84
N GLY A 450 -26.96 -27.11 33.37
CA GLY A 450 -26.91 -28.39 34.06
C GLY A 450 -26.04 -28.42 35.32
N ASN A 451 -25.18 -27.41 35.52
CA ASN A 451 -24.27 -27.33 36.67
C ASN A 451 -24.71 -26.35 37.78
N ASP A 452 -25.74 -25.52 37.56
CA ASP A 452 -26.22 -24.52 38.54
C ASP A 452 -27.46 -25.00 39.33
N ALA A 453 -27.47 -26.27 39.75
CA ALA A 453 -28.35 -26.74 40.83
C ALA A 453 -27.70 -26.59 42.23
N ALA A 454 -26.57 -25.90 42.33
CA ALA A 454 -25.88 -25.65 43.60
C ALA A 454 -25.08 -24.34 43.56
N ASP A 455 -25.77 -23.19 43.55
CA ASP A 455 -25.54 -22.06 44.46
C ASP A 455 -26.31 -20.84 43.93
N SER A 456 -27.42 -20.49 44.59
CA SER A 456 -28.15 -19.26 44.30
C SER A 456 -27.33 -18.08 44.80
N LYS A 457 -26.85 -17.22 43.89
CA LYS A 457 -26.61 -15.79 44.17
C LYS A 457 -26.55 -14.95 42.89
N HIS A 458 -27.58 -14.11 42.76
CA HIS A 458 -27.62 -12.80 42.11
C HIS A 458 -26.49 -12.47 41.11
N VAL A 459 -26.84 -12.42 39.83
CA VAL A 459 -26.12 -11.58 38.86
C VAL A 459 -27.12 -10.60 38.22
N ASP A 460 -26.73 -9.34 38.33
CA ASP A 460 -27.42 -8.11 37.99
C ASP A 460 -27.55 -7.97 36.46
N THR A 461 -28.75 -8.16 35.91
CA THR A 461 -29.06 -7.80 34.51
C THR A 461 -29.45 -6.33 34.45
N GLN A 462 -28.44 -5.47 34.43
CA GLN A 462 -28.59 -4.08 34.01
C GLN A 462 -27.81 -3.91 32.70
N MET A 463 -28.58 -3.77 31.61
CA MET A 463 -28.25 -3.26 30.25
C MET A 463 -28.69 -4.18 29.10
N GLU A 464 -30.01 -4.33 28.94
CA GLU A 464 -30.64 -4.58 27.63
C GLU A 464 -31.91 -3.70 27.52
N LEU A 465 -31.71 -2.39 27.48
CA LEU A 465 -32.71 -1.39 27.12
C LEU A 465 -32.15 -0.64 25.92
N ASP A 466 -32.40 -1.17 24.71
CA ASP A 466 -32.38 -0.38 23.47
C ASP A 466 -32.96 -1.12 22.23
N ASP A 467 -33.23 -2.43 22.32
CA ASP A 467 -33.75 -3.21 21.16
C ASP A 467 -35.29 -3.24 21.01
N GLN A 468 -36.03 -2.44 21.80
CA GLN A 468 -37.51 -2.44 21.76
C GLN A 468 -38.15 -1.41 20.82
N LEU A 469 -37.39 -0.55 20.12
CA LEU A 469 -37.98 0.53 19.30
C LEU A 469 -38.21 0.19 17.81
N HIS A 470 -37.97 -1.05 17.38
CA HIS A 470 -38.20 -1.47 15.99
C HIS A 470 -39.18 -2.62 15.77
N ARG A 471 -39.87 -3.08 16.82
CA ARG A 471 -40.90 -4.14 16.70
C ARG A 471 -42.35 -3.67 16.68
N GLU A 472 -42.64 -2.38 16.88
CA GLU A 472 -44.03 -1.93 17.09
C GLU A 472 -44.83 -1.55 15.83
N VAL A 473 -44.29 -1.61 14.61
CA VAL A 473 -45.06 -1.23 13.40
C VAL A 473 -45.73 -2.43 12.71
N SER A 474 -45.81 -3.61 13.33
CA SER A 474 -46.45 -4.76 12.69
C SER A 474 -47.02 -5.76 13.70
N LYS A 475 -48.21 -5.45 14.26
CA LYS A 475 -49.31 -6.40 14.55
C LYS A 475 -50.41 -5.72 15.37
N GLU A 476 -51.41 -5.15 14.70
CA GLU A 476 -52.75 -5.00 15.23
C GLU A 476 -53.61 -6.15 14.69
N ASN A 477 -54.01 -7.06 15.60
CA ASN A 477 -55.22 -7.92 15.62
C ASN A 477 -54.88 -9.26 16.27
N GLU A 478 -55.25 -9.42 17.55
CA GLU A 478 -56.28 -10.37 18.00
C GLU A 478 -56.29 -10.41 19.53
N SER A 479 -57.52 -10.37 20.06
CA SER A 479 -57.83 -10.28 21.48
C SER A 479 -57.94 -11.65 22.16
N ALA A 480 -57.60 -11.63 23.46
CA ALA A 480 -58.25 -12.34 24.57
C ALA A 480 -57.72 -13.71 25.04
N HIS A 481 -57.43 -13.69 26.35
CA HIS A 481 -57.52 -14.74 27.38
C HIS A 481 -56.32 -15.65 27.69
N GLY A 482 -55.93 -15.59 28.98
CA GLY A 482 -55.59 -16.77 29.76
C GLY A 482 -54.25 -16.67 30.48
N ASP A 483 -54.28 -16.19 31.73
CA ASP A 483 -53.20 -16.39 32.68
C ASP A 483 -52.95 -17.90 32.86
N ILE A 484 -51.76 -18.37 32.49
CA ILE A 484 -51.27 -19.71 32.80
C ILE A 484 -49.88 -19.54 33.43
N GLU A 485 -49.81 -19.78 34.75
CA GLU A 485 -48.56 -20.02 35.47
C GLU A 485 -47.81 -21.17 34.78
N MET A 486 -46.64 -20.89 34.22
CA MET A 486 -45.84 -21.88 33.49
C MET A 486 -44.70 -22.39 34.38
N ASP A 487 -44.82 -23.68 34.72
CA ASP A 487 -43.92 -24.49 35.52
C ASP A 487 -42.51 -24.58 34.90
N ILE A 488 -41.50 -24.09 35.63
CA ILE A 488 -40.07 -23.97 35.26
C ILE A 488 -39.38 -25.33 35.05
N SER A 489 -40.02 -26.45 35.37
CA SER A 489 -39.47 -27.80 35.15
C SER A 489 -39.55 -28.30 33.71
N SER A 490 -40.30 -27.62 32.83
CA SER A 490 -40.53 -28.02 31.43
C SER A 490 -39.52 -27.48 30.41
N ASP A 491 -38.69 -26.48 30.77
CA ASP A 491 -37.82 -25.76 29.82
C ASP A 491 -36.54 -26.53 29.47
N THR A 492 -35.98 -27.30 30.40
CA THR A 492 -34.77 -28.11 30.17
C THR A 492 -35.04 -29.34 29.31
N GLN A 493 -36.19 -29.99 29.45
CA GLN A 493 -36.59 -31.08 28.56
C GLN A 493 -36.89 -30.57 27.14
N ASN A 494 -37.53 -29.40 27.03
CA ASN A 494 -37.77 -28.73 25.74
C ASN A 494 -36.47 -28.22 25.08
N ALA A 495 -35.45 -27.85 25.85
CA ALA A 495 -34.16 -27.42 25.32
C ALA A 495 -33.34 -28.60 24.79
N ALA A 496 -33.33 -29.74 25.50
CA ALA A 496 -32.63 -30.96 25.08
C ALA A 496 -33.30 -31.61 23.84
N THR A 497 -34.62 -31.59 23.73
CA THR A 497 -35.32 -32.01 22.50
C THR A 497 -34.99 -31.08 21.33
N LYS A 498 -34.98 -29.75 21.55
CA LYS A 498 -34.57 -28.78 20.53
C LYS A 498 -33.11 -28.94 20.11
N GLU A 499 -32.20 -29.32 21.01
CA GLU A 499 -30.80 -29.62 20.69
C GLU A 499 -30.70 -30.81 19.75
N SER A 500 -31.39 -31.91 20.07
CA SER A 500 -31.46 -33.11 19.23
C SER A 500 -32.06 -32.80 17.86
N GLU A 501 -33.18 -32.07 17.83
CA GLU A 501 -33.86 -31.67 16.59
C GLU A 501 -32.98 -30.79 15.68
N LEU A 502 -32.23 -29.84 16.26
CA LEU A 502 -31.31 -28.98 15.51
C LEU A 502 -30.14 -29.77 14.93
N PHE A 503 -29.63 -30.76 15.68
CA PHE A 503 -28.55 -31.62 15.22
C PHE A 503 -29.01 -32.56 14.10
N ASP A 504 -30.17 -33.20 14.27
CA ASP A 504 -30.78 -34.07 13.26
C ASP A 504 -31.11 -33.28 11.98
N ALA A 505 -31.61 -32.04 12.12
CA ALA A 505 -31.83 -31.14 11.00
C ALA A 505 -30.53 -30.74 10.30
N ALA A 506 -29.43 -30.53 11.03
CA ALA A 506 -28.13 -30.21 10.46
C ALA A 506 -27.55 -31.42 9.68
N ILE A 507 -27.68 -32.63 10.21
CA ILE A 507 -27.25 -33.87 9.54
C ILE A 507 -28.07 -34.10 8.27
N SER A 508 -29.40 -34.01 8.35
CA SER A 508 -30.28 -34.19 7.19
C SER A 508 -30.01 -33.14 6.11
N TYR A 509 -29.78 -31.88 6.51
CA TYR A 509 -29.39 -30.82 5.59
C TYR A 509 -28.02 -31.08 4.96
N GLY A 510 -27.05 -31.55 5.73
CA GLY A 510 -25.73 -31.94 5.24
C GLY A 510 -25.82 -33.07 4.22
N GLN A 511 -26.58 -34.13 4.49
CA GLN A 511 -26.79 -35.24 3.55
C GLN A 511 -27.37 -34.75 2.22
N GLY A 512 -28.41 -33.90 2.27
CA GLY A 512 -28.99 -33.29 1.07
C GLY A 512 -28.00 -32.38 0.33
N LEU A 513 -27.15 -31.64 1.05
CA LEU A 513 -26.09 -30.82 0.46
C LEU A 513 -25.06 -31.68 -0.28
N ARG A 514 -24.72 -32.85 0.27
CA ARG A 514 -23.78 -33.79 -0.35
C ARG A 514 -24.36 -34.37 -1.63
N GLU A 515 -25.62 -34.81 -1.63
CA GLU A 515 -26.30 -35.34 -2.82
C GLU A 515 -26.40 -34.31 -3.96
N GLU A 516 -26.71 -33.06 -3.62
CA GLU A 516 -26.90 -31.94 -4.56
C GLU A 516 -25.60 -31.60 -5.33
N PHE A 517 -24.44 -31.70 -4.68
CA PHE A 517 -23.15 -31.25 -5.24
C PHE A 517 -22.12 -32.36 -5.50
N GLU A 518 -22.30 -33.57 -4.97
CA GLU A 518 -21.42 -34.72 -5.24
C GLU A 518 -21.69 -35.35 -6.62
N SER A 519 -22.92 -35.23 -7.13
CA SER A 519 -23.34 -35.73 -8.45
C SER A 519 -22.92 -34.82 -9.63
N ASN A 520 -22.76 -33.52 -9.38
CA ASN A 520 -22.31 -32.51 -10.35
C ASN A 520 -20.82 -32.21 -10.14
N ALA A 521 -19.94 -33.10 -10.60
CA ALA A 521 -18.50 -33.04 -10.40
C ALA A 521 -17.83 -31.81 -11.06
N GLN A 522 -17.82 -30.67 -10.37
CA GLN A 522 -16.73 -29.71 -10.44
C GLN A 522 -15.74 -30.05 -9.32
N SER A 523 -14.53 -30.47 -9.68
CA SER A 523 -13.52 -31.05 -8.77
C SER A 523 -13.12 -30.16 -7.58
N GLY A 524 -13.43 -28.86 -7.61
CA GLY A 524 -13.13 -27.89 -6.55
C GLY A 524 -14.05 -27.97 -5.32
N PHE A 525 -15.34 -28.31 -5.46
CA PHE A 525 -16.29 -28.26 -4.34
C PHE A 525 -16.14 -29.40 -3.33
N LYS A 526 -15.52 -30.52 -3.75
CA LYS A 526 -15.37 -31.72 -2.92
C LYS A 526 -14.49 -31.46 -1.69
N GLN A 527 -13.38 -30.75 -1.87
CA GLN A 527 -12.46 -30.43 -0.76
C GLN A 527 -13.10 -29.48 0.25
N GLU A 528 -13.84 -28.47 -0.22
CA GLU A 528 -14.59 -27.55 0.65
C GLU A 528 -15.74 -28.28 1.39
N LEU A 529 -16.47 -29.18 0.73
CA LEU A 529 -17.47 -30.02 1.39
C LEU A 529 -16.85 -30.87 2.50
N ASP A 530 -15.81 -31.63 2.20
CA ASP A 530 -15.15 -32.49 3.19
C ASP A 530 -14.62 -31.67 4.39
N THR A 531 -14.14 -30.46 4.13
CA THR A 531 -13.71 -29.50 5.16
C THR A 531 -14.89 -29.03 6.02
N VAL A 532 -16.04 -28.69 5.44
CA VAL A 532 -17.24 -28.29 6.19
C VAL A 532 -17.84 -29.46 6.97
N PHE A 533 -17.86 -30.68 6.41
CA PHE A 533 -18.33 -31.88 7.10
C PHE A 533 -17.42 -32.29 8.27
N SER A 534 -16.14 -31.93 8.25
CA SER A 534 -15.25 -32.15 9.39
C SER A 534 -15.76 -31.49 10.68
N LEU A 535 -16.61 -30.45 10.58
CA LEU A 535 -17.23 -29.80 11.73
C LEU A 535 -18.11 -30.74 12.57
N PHE A 536 -18.71 -31.77 11.96
CA PHE A 536 -19.49 -32.77 12.68
C PHE A 536 -18.64 -33.67 13.59
N ALA A 537 -17.33 -33.73 13.37
CA ALA A 537 -16.41 -34.50 14.21
C ALA A 537 -16.05 -33.78 15.52
N TYR A 538 -16.45 -32.50 15.68
CA TYR A 538 -16.10 -31.67 16.83
C TYR A 538 -17.32 -31.32 17.68
N ASN A 539 -17.24 -31.59 18.99
CA ASN A 539 -18.30 -31.24 19.96
C ASN A 539 -18.43 -29.73 20.21
N ASP A 540 -17.33 -28.97 20.05
CA ASP A 540 -17.37 -27.52 19.93
C ASP A 540 -16.33 -27.06 18.89
N ALA A 541 -16.81 -26.70 17.71
CA ALA A 541 -15.95 -26.26 16.61
C ALA A 541 -15.28 -24.88 16.86
N ARG A 542 -15.61 -24.18 17.96
CA ARG A 542 -14.99 -22.89 18.32
C ARG A 542 -13.69 -23.04 19.10
N THR A 543 -13.50 -24.16 19.80
CA THR A 543 -12.32 -24.41 20.65
C THR A 543 -11.16 -25.05 19.90
N SER A 544 -11.41 -25.59 18.69
CA SER A 544 -10.40 -26.28 17.88
C SER A 544 -9.74 -25.33 16.88
N ASP A 545 -8.42 -25.15 16.99
CA ASP A 545 -7.65 -24.25 16.11
C ASP A 545 -7.75 -24.59 14.62
N GLU A 546 -8.00 -25.85 14.27
CA GLU A 546 -8.06 -26.34 12.88
C GLU A 546 -9.31 -25.87 12.12
N VAL A 547 -10.47 -25.77 12.80
CA VAL A 547 -11.76 -25.45 12.18
C VAL A 547 -12.36 -24.11 12.65
N ARG A 548 -11.74 -23.45 13.64
CA ARG A 548 -12.16 -22.16 14.19
C ARG A 548 -12.34 -21.08 13.12
N HIS A 549 -11.48 -21.07 12.10
CA HIS A 549 -11.54 -20.12 10.99
C HIS A 549 -12.80 -20.27 10.12
N LEU A 550 -13.38 -21.48 10.05
CA LEU A 550 -14.60 -21.75 9.26
C LEU A 550 -15.86 -21.25 9.97
N VAL A 551 -15.89 -21.36 11.29
CA VAL A 551 -17.02 -20.95 12.15
C VAL A 551 -17.00 -19.45 12.47
N ASP A 552 -15.88 -18.78 12.19
CA ASP A 552 -15.74 -17.36 12.44
C ASP A 552 -16.79 -16.52 11.69
N LYS A 553 -17.24 -15.43 12.32
CA LYS A 553 -18.25 -14.51 11.78
C LYS A 553 -17.73 -13.74 10.55
N SER A 554 -16.40 -13.61 10.39
CA SER A 554 -15.80 -12.95 9.22
C SER A 554 -16.18 -13.59 7.88
N GLY A 555 -16.45 -14.89 7.84
CA GLY A 555 -16.93 -15.57 6.63
C GLY A 555 -18.29 -15.07 6.14
N ARG A 556 -19.12 -14.48 7.02
CA ARG A 556 -20.41 -13.90 6.65
C ARG A 556 -20.24 -12.65 5.79
N SER A 557 -19.30 -11.77 6.13
CA SER A 557 -19.08 -10.51 5.41
C SER A 557 -18.52 -10.76 4.01
N THR A 558 -17.54 -11.65 3.88
CA THR A 558 -16.96 -12.01 2.57
C THR A 558 -18.00 -12.59 1.63
N LEU A 559 -18.82 -13.53 2.11
CA LEU A 559 -19.86 -14.13 1.29
C LEU A 559 -20.99 -13.15 0.95
N ALA A 560 -21.31 -12.23 1.85
CA ALA A 560 -22.29 -11.18 1.61
C ALA A 560 -21.82 -10.19 0.53
N GLU A 561 -20.53 -9.89 0.46
CA GLU A 561 -19.94 -9.06 -0.60
C GLU A 561 -19.97 -9.76 -1.95
N GLU A 562 -19.62 -11.04 -2.01
CA GLU A 562 -19.69 -11.84 -3.24
C GLU A 562 -21.12 -11.93 -3.78
N LEU A 563 -22.10 -12.18 -2.92
CA LEU A 563 -23.50 -12.21 -3.32
C LEU A 563 -23.99 -10.82 -3.77
N ASN A 564 -23.62 -9.75 -3.07
CA ASN A 564 -23.94 -8.38 -3.48
C ASN A 564 -23.38 -8.07 -4.87
N GLY A 565 -22.13 -8.43 -5.12
CA GLY A 565 -21.48 -8.28 -6.43
C GLY A 565 -22.18 -9.07 -7.54
N ALA A 566 -22.63 -10.30 -7.27
CA ALA A 566 -23.39 -11.10 -8.23
C ALA A 566 -24.77 -10.50 -8.55
N ILE A 567 -25.47 -9.96 -7.55
CA ILE A 567 -26.75 -9.27 -7.75
C ILE A 567 -26.54 -8.01 -8.61
N LEU A 568 -25.51 -7.22 -8.32
CA LEU A 568 -25.19 -6.00 -9.06
C LEU A 568 -24.78 -6.29 -10.51
N GLY A 569 -24.00 -7.36 -10.72
CA GLY A 569 -23.65 -7.83 -12.07
C GLY A 569 -24.89 -8.21 -12.89
N MET A 570 -25.90 -8.83 -12.27
CA MET A 570 -27.16 -9.13 -12.94
C MET A 570 -27.95 -7.85 -13.28
N LEU A 571 -28.07 -6.92 -12.32
CA LEU A 571 -28.78 -5.65 -12.52
C LEU A 571 -28.16 -4.83 -13.67
N HIS A 572 -26.84 -4.79 -13.76
CA HIS A 572 -26.15 -4.11 -14.85
C HIS A 572 -26.44 -4.72 -16.23
N VAL A 573 -26.51 -6.05 -16.33
CA VAL A 573 -26.86 -6.75 -17.58
C VAL A 573 -28.30 -6.46 -18.00
N LEU A 574 -29.24 -6.44 -17.04
CA LEU A 574 -30.65 -6.12 -17.28
C LEU A 574 -30.83 -4.70 -17.81
N ILE A 575 -30.16 -3.70 -17.20
CA ILE A 575 -30.22 -2.30 -17.65
C ILE A 575 -29.68 -2.16 -19.08
N HIS A 576 -28.56 -2.81 -19.39
CA HIS A 576 -27.96 -2.77 -20.73
C HIS A 576 -28.83 -3.46 -21.79
N GLN A 577 -29.60 -4.49 -21.41
CA GLN A 577 -30.47 -5.23 -22.33
C GLN A 577 -31.78 -4.47 -22.63
N ILE A 578 -32.27 -3.68 -21.66
CA ILE A 578 -33.44 -2.80 -21.83
C ILE A 578 -33.10 -1.57 -22.69
N MET A 579 -31.89 -1.01 -22.56
CA MET A 579 -31.44 0.14 -23.36
C MET A 579 -31.19 -0.18 -24.85
N LEU A 580 -31.02 -1.45 -25.21
CA LEU A 580 -30.70 -1.89 -26.58
C LEU A 580 -31.89 -2.47 -27.37
N THR A 581 -33.08 -2.53 -26.78
CA THR A 581 -34.29 -2.92 -27.52
C THR A 581 -34.89 -1.69 -28.22
N PRO A 582 -34.89 -1.62 -29.57
CA PRO A 582 -35.58 -0.54 -30.26
C PRO A 582 -37.10 -0.68 -30.05
N SER A 583 -37.75 0.45 -29.79
CA SER A 583 -39.21 0.57 -29.67
C SER A 583 -39.93 0.22 -30.98
#